data_AF-A0A1I1QN38-F1
#
_entry.id   AF-A0A1I1QN38-F1
#
_cell.length_a   1.000
_cell.length_b   1.000
_cell.length_c   1.000
_cell.angle_alpha   90.00
_cell.angle_beta   90.00
_cell.angle_gamma   90.00
#
_symmetry.space_group_name_H-M   'P 1'
#
loop_
_entity.id
_entity.type
_entity.pdbx_description
1 polymer ?
#
loop_
_entity_poly.entity_id
_entity_poly.type
_entity_poly.pdbx_seq_one_letter_code
_entity_poly.pdbx_strand_id
1 'polypeptide(L)'
;MQDPNADGPAQEQFDPDAALWTPGVDYVAGWRDARAAVVALADALRAAGVDADAWRVQADTAADGSGRVRLVCSSAAARRIALLVSSGREHGAGQGV
;
A
#
# COMPACT_ATOMS: atom_id res chain seq x y z
N MET A 1 42.04 -25.53 32.85
CA MET A 1 41.59 -25.87 31.50
C MET A 1 40.66 -24.75 31.09
N GLN A 2 41.10 -23.90 30.17
CA GLN A 2 40.41 -22.66 29.80
C GLN A 2 39.50 -22.97 28.62
N ASP A 3 38.21 -22.70 28.74
CA ASP A 3 37.22 -22.95 27.69
C ASP A 3 37.55 -22.11 26.43
N PRO A 4 37.89 -22.75 25.29
CA PRO A 4 38.36 -22.04 24.10
C PRO A 4 37.25 -21.33 23.30
N ASN A 5 36.03 -21.23 23.86
CA ASN A 5 34.84 -20.67 23.20
C ASN A 5 34.26 -19.45 23.91
N ALA A 6 34.94 -18.90 24.93
CA ALA A 6 34.41 -17.79 25.73
C ALA A 6 34.54 -16.40 25.05
N ASP A 7 35.26 -16.28 23.93
CA ASP A 7 35.51 -15.02 23.24
C ASP A 7 35.31 -15.18 21.72
N GLY A 8 34.06 -15.42 21.31
CA GLY A 8 33.65 -15.17 19.94
C GLY A 8 33.23 -13.70 19.84
N PRO A 9 33.60 -12.95 18.78
CA PRO A 9 33.13 -11.58 18.63
C PRO A 9 31.60 -11.60 18.71
N ALA A 10 31.02 -10.75 19.57
CA ALA A 10 29.58 -10.55 19.65
C ALA A 10 29.08 -10.37 18.23
N GLN A 11 28.38 -11.38 17.71
CA GLN A 11 27.81 -11.28 16.38
C GLN A 11 26.73 -10.22 16.52
N GLU A 12 27.05 -8.99 16.12
CA GLU A 12 26.10 -7.91 15.92
C GLU A 12 24.98 -8.53 15.10
N GLN A 13 23.87 -8.85 15.75
CA GLN A 13 22.74 -9.48 15.11
C GLN A 13 22.28 -8.47 14.08
N PHE A 14 22.62 -8.72 12.81
CA PHE A 14 22.12 -7.94 11.70
C PHE A 14 20.61 -8.07 11.73
N ASP A 15 19.96 -7.05 12.28
CA ASP A 15 18.52 -6.99 12.36
C ASP A 15 18.03 -6.46 11.01
N PRO A 16 17.50 -7.32 10.13
CA PRO A 16 17.10 -6.92 8.79
C PRO A 16 15.93 -5.95 8.82
N ASP A 17 15.15 -5.93 9.92
CA ASP A 17 14.11 -4.95 10.15
C ASP A 17 14.75 -3.60 10.45
N ALA A 18 15.71 -3.50 11.38
CA ALA A 18 16.45 -2.27 11.66
C ALA A 18 17.21 -1.69 10.43
N ALA A 19 17.63 -2.54 9.49
CA ALA A 19 18.23 -2.12 8.22
C ALA A 19 17.22 -1.57 7.19
N LEU A 20 15.92 -1.81 7.39
CA LEU A 20 14.84 -1.44 6.47
C LEU A 20 14.27 -0.03 6.74
N TRP A 21 14.34 0.44 7.99
CA TRP A 21 13.80 1.74 8.39
C TRP A 21 14.88 2.82 8.30
N THR A 22 14.68 3.76 7.39
CA THR A 22 15.56 4.93 7.28
C THR A 22 15.26 5.89 8.44
N PRO A 23 16.23 6.19 9.31
CA PRO A 23 16.00 7.11 10.41
C PRO A 23 15.59 8.51 9.91
N GLY A 24 14.56 9.08 10.52
CA GLY A 24 13.99 10.38 10.14
C GLY A 24 12.86 10.30 9.10
N VAL A 25 12.52 9.11 8.60
CA VAL A 25 11.39 8.91 7.70
C VAL A 25 10.12 8.58 8.48
N ASP A 26 9.04 9.33 8.24
CA ASP A 26 7.76 9.14 8.93
C ASP A 26 6.88 8.10 8.21
N TYR A 27 7.28 6.84 8.34
CA TYR A 27 6.55 5.71 7.77
C TYR A 27 5.12 5.57 8.29
N VAL A 28 4.85 6.05 9.51
CA VAL A 28 3.53 5.99 10.15
C VAL A 28 2.59 6.99 9.50
N ALA A 29 3.04 8.22 9.24
CA ALA A 29 2.26 9.21 8.50
C ALA A 29 1.91 8.69 7.10
N GLY A 30 2.88 8.14 6.36
CA GLY A 30 2.63 7.52 5.06
C GLY A 30 1.65 6.37 5.10
N TRP A 31 1.78 5.47 6.09
CA TRP A 31 0.84 4.37 6.23
C TRP A 31 -0.58 4.83 6.55
N ARG A 32 -0.73 5.86 7.39
CA ARG A 32 -2.05 6.41 7.75
C ARG A 32 -2.73 7.05 6.54
N ASP A 33 -1.98 7.80 5.74
CA ASP A 33 -2.46 8.35 4.47
C ASP A 33 -2.92 7.23 3.52
N ALA A 34 -2.07 6.21 3.30
CA ALA A 34 -2.40 5.05 2.50
C ALA A 34 -3.65 4.31 3.00
N ARG A 35 -3.82 4.21 4.32
CA ARG A 35 -4.99 3.57 4.94
C ARG A 35 -6.27 4.35 4.66
N ALA A 36 -6.23 5.68 4.73
CA ALA A 36 -7.36 6.52 4.37
C ALA A 36 -7.72 6.35 2.88
N ALA A 37 -6.72 6.35 2.01
CA ALA A 37 -6.90 6.13 0.58
C ALA A 37 -7.50 4.75 0.25
N VAL A 38 -7.07 3.70 0.96
CA VAL A 38 -7.64 2.34 0.85
C VAL A 38 -9.13 2.31 1.19
N VAL A 39 -9.53 2.97 2.27
CA VAL A 39 -10.95 3.03 2.68
C VAL A 39 -11.77 3.76 1.62
N ALA A 40 -11.29 4.91 1.14
CA ALA A 40 -11.97 5.67 0.10
C ALA A 40 -12.09 4.89 -1.22
N LEU A 41 -11.03 4.20 -1.64
CA LEU A 41 -11.05 3.36 -2.85
C LEU A 41 -12.01 2.18 -2.71
N ALA A 42 -12.01 1.49 -1.56
CA ALA A 42 -12.91 0.39 -1.29
C ALA A 42 -14.38 0.82 -1.33
N ASP A 43 -14.69 1.98 -0.75
CA ASP A 43 -16.04 2.56 -0.77
C ASP A 43 -16.49 2.90 -2.19
N ALA A 44 -15.63 3.59 -2.95
CA ALA A 44 -15.91 3.94 -4.35
C ALA A 44 -16.14 2.72 -5.24
N LEU A 45 -15.34 1.65 -5.09
CA LEU A 45 -15.51 0.41 -5.84
C LEU A 45 -16.83 -0.28 -5.51
N ARG A 46 -17.24 -0.29 -4.23
CA ARG A 46 -18.54 -0.83 -3.81
C ARG A 46 -19.70 0.01 -4.34
N ALA A 47 -19.61 1.33 -4.23
CA ALA A 47 -20.63 2.25 -4.75
C ALA A 47 -20.81 2.13 -6.27
N ALA A 48 -19.72 1.86 -7.00
CA ALA A 48 -19.75 1.61 -8.43
C ALA A 48 -20.23 0.19 -8.82
N GLY A 49 -20.61 -0.64 -7.84
CA GLY A 49 -21.12 -1.98 -8.06
C GLY A 49 -20.07 -2.99 -8.54
N VAL A 50 -18.79 -2.75 -8.25
CA VAL A 50 -17.73 -3.74 -8.51
C VAL A 50 -17.81 -4.81 -7.43
N ASP A 51 -17.98 -6.06 -7.87
CA ASP A 51 -18.06 -7.23 -6.99
C ASP A 51 -16.91 -7.25 -5.96
N ALA A 52 -17.25 -7.33 -4.68
CA ALA A 52 -16.30 -7.17 -3.58
C ALA A 52 -15.39 -8.38 -3.36
N ASP A 53 -15.73 -9.55 -3.92
CA ASP A 53 -14.87 -10.75 -3.89
C ASP A 53 -13.82 -10.69 -5.00
N ALA A 54 -14.09 -9.93 -6.06
CA ALA A 54 -13.20 -9.79 -7.21
C ALA A 54 -12.00 -8.85 -7.01
N TRP A 55 -11.84 -8.22 -5.84
CA TRP A 55 -10.72 -7.32 -5.55
C TRP A 55 -10.32 -7.27 -4.08
N ARG A 56 -9.07 -6.85 -3.85
CA ARG A 56 -8.49 -6.57 -2.54
C ARG A 56 -7.62 -5.33 -2.62
N VAL A 57 -7.77 -4.44 -1.66
CA VAL A 57 -6.93 -3.25 -1.49
C VAL A 57 -6.15 -3.33 -0.19
N GLN A 58 -4.91 -2.87 -0.21
CA GLN A 58 -4.02 -2.88 0.94
C GLN A 58 -3.24 -1.57 1.01
N ALA A 59 -3.09 -1.08 2.24
CA ALA A 59 -2.24 0.06 2.54
C ALA A 59 -0.82 -0.45 2.75
N ASP A 60 0.13 0.24 2.17
CA ASP A 60 1.55 -0.07 2.17
C ASP A 60 2.32 1.25 2.34
N THR A 61 3.58 1.16 2.73
CA THR A 61 4.45 2.33 2.85
C THR A 61 5.72 2.07 2.05
N ALA A 62 6.10 3.04 1.22
CA ALA A 62 7.35 3.00 0.48
C ALA A 62 8.57 3.06 1.42
N ALA A 63 9.74 2.65 0.92
CA ALA A 63 11.01 2.83 1.63
C ALA A 63 11.32 4.31 1.98
N ASP A 64 10.78 5.25 1.20
CA ASP A 64 10.86 6.70 1.41
C ASP A 64 9.81 7.23 2.43
N GLY A 65 8.97 6.36 3.00
CA GLY A 65 7.91 6.74 3.94
C GLY A 65 6.63 7.24 3.29
N SER A 66 6.57 7.35 1.96
CA SER A 66 5.33 7.71 1.26
C SER A 66 4.28 6.60 1.32
N GLY A 67 3.02 6.99 1.51
CA GLY A 67 1.89 6.06 1.47
C GLY A 67 1.69 5.45 0.08
N ARG A 68 1.40 4.14 0.04
CA ARG A 68 1.11 3.40 -1.18
C ARG A 68 -0.16 2.57 -1.01
N VAL A 69 -0.91 2.44 -2.11
CA VAL A 69 -2.09 1.57 -2.16
C VAL A 69 -1.85 0.47 -3.18
N ARG A 70 -1.97 -0.78 -2.73
CA ARG A 70 -1.92 -1.95 -3.61
C ARG A 70 -3.34 -2.44 -3.88
N LEU A 71 -3.75 -2.44 -5.14
CA LEU A 71 -4.99 -3.06 -5.61
C LEU A 71 -4.65 -4.36 -6.34
N VAL A 72 -5.22 -5.46 -5.87
CA VAL A 72 -5.22 -6.76 -6.56
C VAL A 72 -6.65 -7.05 -6.96
N CYS A 73 -6.89 -7.42 -8.22
CA CYS A 73 -8.24 -7.70 -8.70
C CYS A 73 -8.23 -8.73 -9.84
N SER A 74 -9.38 -9.34 -10.08
CA SER A 74 -9.57 -10.20 -11.25
C SER A 74 -9.51 -9.37 -12.54
N SER A 75 -9.17 -10.01 -13.65
CA SER A 75 -9.15 -9.35 -14.97
C SER A 75 -10.50 -8.75 -15.35
N ALA A 76 -11.62 -9.37 -14.93
CA ALA A 76 -12.97 -8.84 -15.13
C ALA A 76 -13.21 -7.57 -14.31
N ALA A 77 -12.83 -7.56 -13.03
CA ALA A 77 -12.92 -6.37 -12.18
C ALA A 77 -12.04 -5.23 -12.71
N ALA A 78 -10.81 -5.52 -13.15
CA ALA A 78 -9.93 -4.54 -13.77
C ALA A 78 -10.56 -3.87 -15.01
N ARG A 79 -11.20 -4.65 -15.89
CA ARG A 79 -11.93 -4.12 -17.05
C ARG A 79 -13.13 -3.27 -16.64
N ARG A 80 -13.90 -3.70 -15.63
CA ARG A 80 -15.04 -2.94 -15.09
C ARG A 80 -14.58 -1.59 -14.55
N ILE A 81 -13.50 -1.57 -13.78
CA ILE A 81 -12.88 -0.35 -13.26
C ILE A 81 -12.43 0.55 -14.41
N ALA A 82 -11.74 0.02 -15.41
CA ALA A 82 -11.29 0.81 -16.56
C ALA A 82 -12.46 1.47 -17.32
N LEU A 83 -13.59 0.77 -17.47
CA LEU A 83 -14.81 1.33 -18.05
C LEU A 83 -15.37 2.46 -17.19
N LEU A 84 -15.54 2.23 -15.88
CA LEU A 84 -16.06 3.24 -14.94
C LEU A 84 -15.21 4.52 -14.94
N VAL A 85 -13.89 4.39 -14.89
CA VAL A 85 -12.98 5.55 -14.91
C VAL A 85 -13.05 6.26 -16.26
N SER A 86 -13.26 5.54 -17.37
CA SER A 86 -13.45 6.17 -18.68
C SER A 86 -14.78 6.92 -18.76
N SER A 87 -15.85 6.33 -18.24
CA SER A 87 -17.20 6.91 -18.19
C SER A 87 -17.37 8.11 -17.26
N GLY A 88 -16.51 8.23 -16.23
CA GLY A 88 -16.44 9.43 -15.41
C GLY A 88 -15.81 10.63 -16.13
N ARG A 89 -14.86 10.38 -17.05
CA ARG A 89 -14.12 11.45 -17.78
C ARG A 89 -15.03 12.19 -18.76
N GLU A 90 -15.94 11.46 -19.41
CA GLU A 90 -16.91 12.01 -20.36
C GLU A 90 -18.02 12.84 -19.68
N HIS A 91 -18.37 12.56 -18.42
CA HIS A 91 -19.32 13.37 -17.65
C HIS A 91 -18.69 14.62 -16.99
N GLY A 92 -17.36 14.66 -16.84
CA GLY A 92 -16.64 15.81 -16.28
C GLY A 92 -16.35 16.94 -17.27
N ALA A 93 -16.56 16.71 -18.57
CA ALA A 93 -16.29 17.70 -19.63
C ALA A 93 -17.46 18.69 -19.89
N GLY A 94 -18.56 18.59 -19.13
CA GLY A 94 -19.79 19.37 -19.36
C GLY A 94 -20.31 20.19 -18.17
N GLN A 95 -19.58 20.31 -17.06
CA GLN A 95 -19.94 21.22 -15.96
C GLN A 95 -18.92 22.35 -15.84
N GLY A 96 -19.13 23.36 -16.68
CA GLY A 96 -18.47 24.66 -16.64
C GLY A 96 -19.39 25.66 -17.33
N VAL A 97 -20.43 26.09 -16.63
CA VAL A 97 -21.20 27.31 -16.91
C VAL A 97 -21.25 28.14 -15.64
#